data_AF-A0A369IAL0-F1
#
_entry.id   AF-A0A369IAL0-F1
#
_cell.length_a   1.000
_cell.length_b   1.000
_cell.length_c   1.000
_cell.angle_alpha   90.00
_cell.angle_beta   90.00
_cell.angle_gamma   90.00
#
_symmetry.space_group_name_H-M   'P 1'
#
loop_
_entity.id
_entity.type
_entity.pdbx_description
1 polymer ?
#
loop_
_entity_poly.entity_id
_entity_poly.type
_entity_poly.pdbx_seq_one_letter_code
_entity_poly.pdbx_strand_id
1 'polypeptide(L)'
;MKHQKWYLLMLMLLPLAGWAQQTEKEMAFVLVEEPPQFVGGQDSLNRFIKYHLKYPAAAREAKIKGVVHLRFIIEADGRITNAEITRGLGNGCDEEALRVVNEFPKWKPGRQSGKNLRVQYFLPIRFAIE
;
A
#
# COMPACT_ATOMS: atom_id res chain seq x y z
N MET A 1 19.64 -30.83 58.03
CA MET A 1 21.01 -31.10 57.55
C MET A 1 20.95 -32.17 56.46
N LYS A 2 21.49 -31.83 55.28
CA LYS A 2 21.83 -32.70 54.15
C LYS A 2 20.66 -33.22 53.30
N HIS A 3 20.69 -33.15 51.98
CA HIS A 3 21.35 -32.31 50.97
C HIS A 3 20.78 -32.82 49.63
N GLN A 4 20.58 -31.91 48.69
CA GLN A 4 20.68 -32.10 47.23
C GLN A 4 20.35 -33.48 46.65
N LYS A 5 19.27 -33.58 45.85
CA LYS A 5 19.26 -34.39 44.60
C LYS A 5 18.00 -34.28 43.71
N TRP A 6 17.33 -33.13 43.62
CA TRP A 6 16.28 -32.93 42.58
C TRP A 6 16.62 -31.80 41.58
N TYR A 7 17.92 -31.46 41.47
CA TYR A 7 18.50 -30.62 40.39
C TYR A 7 18.46 -31.28 38.99
N LEU A 8 17.68 -32.34 38.80
CA LEU A 8 17.61 -33.14 37.57
C LEU A 8 16.21 -33.17 36.92
N LEU A 9 15.23 -32.42 37.45
CA LEU A 9 13.87 -32.40 36.90
C LEU A 9 13.35 -31.00 36.53
N MET A 10 14.22 -29.97 36.57
CA MET A 10 13.83 -28.62 36.13
C MET A 10 14.92 -27.91 35.31
N LEU A 11 15.73 -28.71 34.62
CA LEU A 11 16.62 -28.26 33.54
C LEU A 11 16.00 -28.63 32.17
N MET A 12 14.69 -28.42 32.08
CA MET A 12 13.87 -28.48 30.86
C MET A 12 12.69 -27.52 31.10
N LEU A 13 12.43 -26.48 30.34
CA LEU A 13 12.99 -25.98 29.10
C LEU A 13 12.76 -24.47 29.15
N LEU A 14 13.85 -23.76 28.88
CA LEU A 14 14.00 -22.38 28.43
C LEU A 14 12.72 -21.54 28.28
N PRO A 15 12.74 -20.26 28.71
CA PRO A 15 11.65 -19.35 28.42
C PRO A 15 11.40 -19.39 26.91
N LEU A 16 10.14 -19.61 26.50
CA LEU A 16 9.66 -19.32 25.15
C LEU A 16 9.69 -17.79 24.92
N ALA A 17 10.81 -17.13 25.20
CA ALA A 17 11.08 -15.73 24.93
C ALA A 17 11.78 -15.58 23.56
N GLY A 18 11.40 -16.44 22.61
CA GLY A 18 12.08 -16.57 21.33
C GLY A 18 11.16 -17.02 20.18
N TRP A 19 9.86 -16.76 20.28
CA TRP A 19 8.87 -16.96 19.22
C TRP A 19 7.74 -15.96 19.51
N ALA A 20 7.40 -14.93 18.74
CA ALA A 20 7.80 -14.50 17.43
C ALA A 20 7.64 -12.96 17.40
N GLN A 21 8.73 -12.22 17.59
CA GLN A 21 8.69 -10.73 17.53
C GLN A 21 9.06 -10.23 16.13
N GLN A 22 8.78 -10.99 15.07
CA GLN A 22 9.31 -10.69 13.74
C GLN A 22 8.30 -10.96 12.63
N THR A 23 7.24 -10.15 12.56
CA THR A 23 6.52 -9.78 11.31
C THR A 23 5.59 -8.56 11.44
N GLU A 24 5.53 -7.81 12.55
CA GLU A 24 4.75 -6.54 12.61
C GLU A 24 5.57 -5.29 12.24
N LYS A 25 6.81 -5.48 11.81
CA LYS A 25 7.68 -4.39 11.36
C LYS A 25 7.19 -3.88 9.99
N GLU A 26 6.71 -2.62 9.98
CA GLU A 26 6.54 -1.72 8.83
C GLU A 26 5.16 -1.61 8.12
N MET A 27 4.03 -1.79 8.81
CA MET A 27 2.80 -1.09 8.37
C MET A 27 2.65 0.22 9.14
N ALA A 28 3.67 1.04 8.97
CA ALA A 28 3.71 2.37 9.49
C ALA A 28 2.76 3.23 8.64
N PHE A 29 1.56 3.50 9.15
CA PHE A 29 0.84 4.74 8.81
C PHE A 29 1.63 5.90 9.43
N VAL A 30 2.89 6.06 9.03
CA VAL A 30 3.74 7.13 9.53
C VAL A 30 3.33 8.36 8.77
N LEU A 31 2.76 9.31 9.51
CA LEU A 31 2.76 10.70 9.10
C LEU A 31 4.23 11.11 8.95
N VAL A 32 4.73 11.01 7.71
CA VAL A 32 6.10 11.38 7.35
C VAL A 32 6.19 12.90 7.25
N GLU A 33 7.36 13.45 7.60
CA GLU A 33 7.67 14.88 7.43
C GLU A 33 7.47 15.34 5.97
N GLU A 34 7.92 14.53 5.01
CA GLU A 34 7.70 14.78 3.60
C GLU A 34 6.85 13.64 3.01
N PRO A 35 5.59 13.90 2.58
CA PRO A 35 4.75 12.88 1.98
C PRO A 35 5.26 12.46 0.60
N PRO A 36 4.96 11.23 0.16
CA PRO A 36 5.28 10.81 -1.21
C PRO A 36 4.54 11.68 -2.23
N GLN A 37 5.16 11.91 -3.38
CA GLN A 37 4.63 12.77 -4.43
C GLN A 37 4.78 12.14 -5.82
N PHE A 38 3.73 12.25 -6.64
CA PHE A 38 3.84 11.93 -8.06
C PHE A 38 4.85 12.88 -8.74
N VAL A 39 5.52 12.42 -9.78
CA VAL A 39 6.48 13.25 -10.52
C VAL A 39 5.74 14.43 -11.15
N GLY A 40 6.16 15.65 -10.80
CA GLY A 40 5.48 16.87 -11.23
C GLY A 40 4.20 17.21 -10.43
N GLY A 41 3.99 16.56 -9.27
CA GLY A 41 2.94 16.92 -8.32
C GLY A 41 1.53 16.44 -8.69
N GLN A 42 0.54 16.92 -7.92
CA GLN A 42 -0.86 16.47 -8.02
C GLN A 42 -1.49 16.74 -9.39
N ASP A 43 -1.17 17.87 -10.02
CA ASP A 43 -1.72 18.18 -11.35
C ASP A 43 -1.20 17.23 -12.42
N SER A 44 0.07 16.81 -12.31
CA SER A 44 0.65 15.83 -13.22
C SER A 44 0.04 14.44 -13.01
N LEU A 45 -0.26 14.07 -11.77
CA LEU A 45 -1.00 12.85 -11.46
C LEU A 45 -2.40 12.87 -12.10
N ASN A 46 -3.15 13.95 -11.90
CA ASN A 46 -4.50 14.10 -12.47
C ASN A 46 -4.47 14.04 -14.00
N ARG A 47 -3.50 14.69 -14.65
CA ARG A 47 -3.31 14.62 -16.10
C ARG A 47 -2.94 13.22 -16.57
N PHE A 48 -2.02 12.55 -15.88
CA PHE A 48 -1.63 11.18 -16.20
C PHE A 48 -2.84 10.26 -16.13
N ILE A 49 -3.60 10.31 -15.04
CA ILE A 49 -4.83 9.51 -14.91
C ILE A 49 -5.78 9.85 -16.04
N LYS A 50 -6.11 11.13 -16.28
CA LYS A 50 -7.04 11.50 -17.36
C LYS A 50 -6.59 11.00 -18.75
N TYR A 51 -5.30 11.03 -19.04
CA TYR A 51 -4.75 10.62 -20.33
C TYR A 51 -4.71 9.10 -20.49
N HIS A 52 -4.37 8.37 -19.43
CA HIS A 52 -4.22 6.92 -19.46
C HIS A 52 -5.53 6.18 -19.18
N LEU A 53 -6.47 6.76 -18.45
CA LEU A 53 -7.71 6.12 -18.01
C LEU A 53 -8.68 5.93 -19.19
N LYS A 54 -9.08 4.69 -19.41
CA LYS A 54 -10.03 4.29 -20.44
C LYS A 54 -11.36 3.91 -19.80
N TYR A 55 -12.45 4.50 -20.24
CA TYR A 55 -13.77 4.11 -19.75
C TYR A 55 -14.16 2.73 -20.30
N PRO A 56 -14.36 1.70 -19.46
CA PRO A 56 -14.72 0.36 -19.95
C PRO A 56 -16.06 0.37 -20.70
N ALA A 57 -16.17 -0.42 -21.77
CA ALA A 57 -17.39 -0.48 -22.58
C ALA A 57 -18.61 -0.93 -21.77
N ALA A 58 -18.46 -1.97 -20.95
CA ALA A 58 -19.52 -2.47 -20.06
C ALA A 58 -20.03 -1.38 -19.09
N ALA A 59 -19.11 -0.65 -18.45
CA ALA A 59 -19.48 0.45 -17.56
C ALA A 59 -20.20 1.59 -18.29
N ARG A 60 -19.82 1.88 -19.54
CA ARG A 60 -20.44 2.92 -20.38
C ARG A 60 -21.85 2.54 -20.82
N GLU A 61 -22.05 1.30 -21.25
CA GLU A 61 -23.36 0.75 -21.64
C GLU A 61 -24.32 0.72 -20.46
N ALA A 62 -23.83 0.27 -19.29
CA ALA A 62 -24.58 0.24 -18.04
C ALA A 62 -24.72 1.63 -17.37
N LYS A 63 -24.18 2.70 -17.97
CA LYS A 63 -24.18 4.08 -17.44
C LYS A 63 -23.70 4.18 -15.98
N ILE A 64 -22.81 3.29 -15.59
CA ILE A 64 -22.17 3.32 -14.26
C ILE A 64 -21.37 4.60 -14.16
N LYS A 65 -21.35 5.25 -13.00
CA LYS A 65 -20.48 6.39 -12.66
C LYS A 65 -20.11 6.27 -11.19
N GLY A 66 -18.95 6.79 -10.80
CA GLY A 66 -18.55 6.78 -9.40
C GLY A 66 -17.05 6.95 -9.17
N VAL A 67 -16.58 6.45 -8.04
CA VAL A 67 -15.17 6.52 -7.64
C VAL A 67 -14.70 5.13 -7.22
N VAL A 68 -13.67 4.62 -7.89
CA VAL A 68 -12.91 3.45 -7.45
C VAL A 68 -11.88 3.94 -6.42
N HIS A 69 -11.86 3.32 -5.25
CA HIS A 69 -10.84 3.58 -4.24
C HIS A 69 -9.86 2.42 -4.24
N LEU A 70 -8.58 2.76 -4.25
CA LEU A 70 -7.50 1.80 -4.20
C LEU A 70 -6.39 2.28 -3.27
N ARG A 71 -5.58 1.32 -2.83
CA ARG A 71 -4.36 1.56 -2.07
C ARG A 71 -3.18 0.91 -2.76
N PHE A 72 -2.00 1.45 -2.54
CA PHE A 72 -0.75 0.83 -2.96
C PHE A 72 0.38 1.27 -2.04
N ILE A 73 1.51 0.57 -2.10
CA ILE A 73 2.72 0.92 -1.39
C ILE A 73 3.65 1.66 -2.35
N ILE A 74 4.14 2.82 -1.92
CA ILE A 74 5.24 3.53 -2.56
C ILE A 74 6.50 3.14 -1.80
N GLU A 75 7.38 2.40 -2.46
CA GLU A 75 8.64 1.95 -1.90
C GLU A 75 9.62 3.10 -1.68
N ALA A 76 10.64 2.89 -0.84
CA ALA A 76 11.67 3.90 -0.57
C ALA A 76 12.49 4.33 -1.82
N ASP A 77 12.40 3.58 -2.92
CA ASP A 77 12.99 3.90 -4.23
C ASP A 77 11.97 4.51 -5.23
N GLY A 78 10.74 4.75 -4.78
CA GLY A 78 9.67 5.35 -5.57
C GLY A 78 8.87 4.38 -6.42
N ARG A 79 9.19 3.09 -6.46
CA ARG A 79 8.37 2.09 -7.17
C ARG A 79 7.04 1.87 -6.44
N ILE A 80 6.04 1.43 -7.20
CA ILE A 80 4.76 1.04 -6.66
C ILE A 80 4.69 -0.48 -6.54
N THR A 81 4.20 -0.94 -5.40
CA THR A 81 3.96 -2.36 -5.09
C THR A 81 2.60 -2.51 -4.42
N ASN A 82 2.09 -3.75 -4.38
CA ASN A 82 0.88 -4.13 -3.65
C ASN A 82 -0.34 -3.23 -3.93
N ALA A 83 -0.61 -2.94 -5.21
CA ALA A 83 -1.80 -2.20 -5.61
C ALA A 83 -3.05 -3.07 -5.44
N GLU A 84 -4.02 -2.55 -4.69
CA GLU A 84 -5.23 -3.27 -4.28
C GLU A 84 -6.45 -2.36 -4.30
N ILE A 85 -7.58 -2.87 -4.80
CA ILE A 85 -8.87 -2.18 -4.74
C ILE A 85 -9.42 -2.27 -3.31
N THR A 86 -9.70 -1.12 -2.71
CA THR A 86 -10.33 -1.04 -1.38
C THR A 86 -11.84 -0.86 -1.48
N ARG A 87 -12.32 -0.18 -2.53
CA ARG A 87 -13.74 -0.06 -2.87
C ARG A 87 -13.91 0.05 -4.38
N GLY A 88 -14.49 -0.97 -4.98
CA GLY A 88 -14.74 -1.04 -6.42
C GLY A 88 -16.05 -0.41 -6.88
N LEU A 89 -16.15 -0.22 -8.19
CA LEU A 89 -17.39 0.06 -8.94
C LEU A 89 -17.83 -1.14 -9.79
N GLY A 90 -16.94 -2.10 -10.05
CA GLY A 90 -17.16 -3.21 -10.99
C GLY A 90 -17.24 -2.77 -12.45
N ASN A 91 -17.78 -3.63 -13.31
CA ASN A 91 -17.97 -3.40 -14.75
C ASN A 91 -16.69 -3.04 -15.52
N GLY A 92 -15.54 -3.56 -15.09
CA GLY A 92 -14.23 -3.29 -15.69
C GLY A 92 -13.51 -2.05 -15.15
N CYS A 93 -14.18 -1.22 -14.31
CA CYS A 93 -13.57 0.00 -13.77
C CYS A 93 -12.46 -0.31 -12.77
N ASP A 94 -12.59 -1.43 -12.04
CA ASP A 94 -11.66 -1.82 -10.99
C ASP A 94 -10.33 -2.31 -11.60
N GLU A 95 -10.44 -3.17 -12.62
CA GLU A 95 -9.32 -3.68 -13.39
C GLU A 95 -8.59 -2.57 -14.14
N GLU A 96 -9.34 -1.63 -14.71
CA GLU A 96 -8.78 -0.48 -15.40
C GLU A 96 -8.05 0.46 -14.43
N ALA A 97 -8.62 0.70 -13.24
CA ALA A 97 -7.97 1.51 -12.22
C ALA A 97 -6.65 0.87 -11.77
N LEU A 98 -6.61 -0.45 -11.58
CA LEU A 98 -5.37 -1.18 -11.28
C LEU A 98 -4.35 -1.08 -12.42
N ARG A 99 -4.78 -1.20 -13.69
CA ARG A 99 -3.90 -1.06 -14.85
C ARG A 99 -3.19 0.30 -14.86
N VAL A 100 -3.95 1.39 -14.70
CA VAL A 100 -3.40 2.75 -14.69
C VAL A 100 -2.39 2.95 -13.55
N VAL A 101 -2.69 2.44 -12.36
CA VAL A 101 -1.78 2.57 -11.20
C VAL A 101 -0.48 1.79 -11.42
N ASN A 102 -0.55 0.62 -12.02
CA ASN A 102 0.64 -0.19 -12.34
C ASN A 102 1.51 0.42 -13.46
N GLU A 103 0.98 1.38 -14.23
CA GLU A 103 1.71 2.12 -15.25
C GLU A 103 2.36 3.41 -14.72
N PHE A 104 2.18 3.74 -13.44
CA PHE A 104 2.76 4.97 -12.91
C PHE A 104 4.30 4.97 -13.00
N PRO A 105 4.91 6.13 -13.36
CA PRO A 105 6.35 6.30 -13.23
C PRO A 105 6.76 6.23 -11.75
N LYS A 106 8.06 6.11 -11.48
CA LYS A 106 8.58 6.16 -10.11
C LYS A 106 8.17 7.47 -9.42
N TRP A 107 7.58 7.35 -8.23
CA TRP A 107 7.20 8.47 -7.39
C TRP A 107 8.40 9.02 -6.62
N LYS A 108 8.28 10.24 -6.11
CA LYS A 108 9.13 10.69 -5.02
C LYS A 108 8.66 9.97 -3.74
N PRO A 109 9.52 9.18 -3.07
CA PRO A 109 9.14 8.47 -1.86
C PRO A 109 8.87 9.44 -0.72
N GLY A 110 8.17 8.96 0.31
CA GLY A 110 8.06 9.72 1.56
C GLY A 110 9.39 9.75 2.30
N ARG A 111 9.62 10.80 3.09
CA ARG A 111 10.88 11.00 3.80
C ARG A 111 10.64 11.41 5.25
N GLN A 112 11.43 10.82 6.14
CA GLN A 112 11.40 11.08 7.59
C GLN A 112 12.83 11.16 8.10
N SER A 113 13.17 12.24 8.80
CA SER A 113 14.50 12.43 9.40
C SER A 113 15.63 12.21 8.38
N GLY A 114 15.42 12.71 7.17
CA GLY A 114 16.38 12.62 6.07
C GLY A 114 16.39 11.31 5.29
N LYS A 115 15.66 10.27 5.72
CA LYS A 115 15.65 8.92 5.10
C LYS A 115 14.37 8.67 4.31
N ASN A 116 14.50 8.06 3.13
CA ASN A 116 13.35 7.60 2.36
C ASN A 116 12.70 6.40 3.06
N LEU A 117 11.37 6.39 3.10
CA LEU A 117 10.57 5.33 3.70
C LEU A 117 9.51 4.82 2.72
N ARG A 118 9.13 3.55 2.93
CA ARG A 118 7.93 2.98 2.31
C ARG A 118 6.68 3.62 2.91
N VAL A 119 5.73 3.99 2.06
CA VAL A 119 4.49 4.65 2.49
C VAL A 119 3.30 4.00 1.79
N GLN A 120 2.25 3.70 2.55
CA GLN A 120 0.97 3.30 1.97
C GLN A 120 0.21 4.54 1.51
N TYR A 121 -0.21 4.56 0.24
CA TYR A 121 -0.93 5.65 -0.39
C TYR A 121 -2.33 5.22 -0.79
N PHE A 122 -3.31 6.11 -0.62
CA PHE A 122 -4.70 5.88 -1.01
C PHE A 122 -5.07 6.84 -2.14
N LEU A 123 -5.63 6.30 -3.22
CA LEU A 123 -5.97 7.08 -4.41
C LEU A 123 -7.43 6.83 -4.81
N PRO A 124 -8.29 7.87 -4.80
CA PRO A 124 -9.59 7.81 -5.45
C PRO A 124 -9.48 8.10 -6.95
N ILE A 125 -9.96 7.20 -7.81
CA ILE A 125 -10.07 7.40 -9.26
C ILE A 125 -11.54 7.54 -9.64
N ARG A 126 -11.90 8.69 -10.19
CA ARG A 126 -13.28 8.99 -10.61
C ARG A 126 -13.53 8.51 -12.03
N PHE A 127 -14.58 7.70 -12.19
CA PHE A 127 -15.16 7.34 -13.48
C PHE A 127 -16.43 8.17 -13.69
N ALA A 128 -16.39 9.08 -14.66
CA ALA A 128 -17.54 9.84 -15.11
C ALA A 128 -17.63 9.80 -16.63
N ILE A 129 -18.85 9.61 -17.14
CA ILE A 129 -19.18 9.80 -18.55
C ILE A 129 -19.50 11.29 -18.69
N GLU A 130 -18.63 12.03 -19.40
CA GLU A 130 -18.91 13.40 -19.88
C GLU A 130 -20.04 13.37 -20.92
#